data_AF-A0A852JQE0-F1
#
_entry.id   AF-A0A852JQE0-F1
#
_cell.length_a   1.000
_cell.length_b   1.000
_cell.length_c   1.000
_cell.angle_alpha   90.00
_cell.angle_beta   90.00
_cell.angle_gamma   90.00
#
_symmetry.space_group_name_H-M   'P 1'
#
loop_
_entity.id
_entity.type
_entity.pdbx_description
1 polymer ?
#
loop_
_entity_poly.entity_id
_entity_poly.type
_entity_poly.pdbx_seq_one_letter_code
_entity_poly.pdbx_strand_id
1 'polypeptide(L)' 'VTVSDVQQLVRRKDEIEAQIKACYELLEGQKGVGMHEPLVDAEGFPRSDIDLYQVRTARHNIICERG' A
#
# COMPACT_ATOMS: atom_id res chain seq x y z
N VAL A 1 19.55 7.87 25.33
CA VAL A 1 18.40 7.08 24.84
C VAL A 1 17.62 6.63 26.06
N THR A 2 16.48 7.26 26.29
CA THR A 2 15.59 6.93 27.40
C THR A 2 14.58 5.86 26.95
N VAL A 3 13.98 5.14 27.90
CA VAL A 3 12.91 4.15 27.59
C VAL A 3 11.73 4.82 26.86
N SER A 4 11.48 6.10 27.13
CA SER A 4 10.47 6.91 26.43
C SER A 4 10.77 7.07 24.94
N ASP A 5 12.04 7.31 24.57
CA ASP A 5 12.44 7.47 23.16
C ASP A 5 12.21 6.17 22.38
N VAL A 6 12.55 5.03 22.99
CA VAL A 6 12.31 3.71 22.39
C VAL A 6 10.82 3.43 22.23
N GLN A 7 9.99 3.78 23.22
CA GLN A 7 8.54 3.61 23.15
C GLN A 7 7.90 4.47 22.04
N GLN A 8 8.37 5.70 21.82
CA GLN A 8 7.90 6.54 20.73
C GLN A 8 8.27 5.95 19.36
N LEU A 9 9.49 5.43 19.23
CA LEU A 9 9.93 4.76 17.99
C LEU A 9 9.10 3.50 17.70
N VAL A 10 8.76 2.71 18.72
CA VAL A 10 7.90 1.52 18.55
C VAL A 10 6.49 1.92 18.11
N ARG A 11 5.87 2.92 18.75
CA ARG A 11 4.54 3.39 18.32
C ARG A 11 4.53 3.88 16.88
N ARG A 12 5.53 4.67 16.50
CA ARG A 12 5.64 5.20 15.14
C ARG A 12 5.85 4.08 14.12
N LYS A 13 6.64 3.06 14.46
CA LYS A 13 6.79 1.85 13.65
C LYS A 13 5.44 1.13 13.47
N ASP A 14 4.70 0.91 14.55
CA ASP A 14 3.41 0.20 14.52
C ASP A 14 2.37 0.97 13.68
N GLU A 15 2.36 2.30 13.76
CA GLU A 15 1.51 3.16 12.93
C GLU A 15 1.83 3.04 11.43
N ILE A 16 3.12 3.02 11.07
CA ILE A 16 3.57 2.83 9.68
C ILE A 16 3.19 1.42 9.19
N GLU A 17 3.40 0.38 10.02
CA GLU A 17 3.03 -1.00 9.68
C GLU A 17 1.52 -1.16 9.48
N ALA A 18 0.71 -0.49 10.30
CA ALA A 18 -0.74 -0.48 10.16
C ALA A 18 -1.19 0.20 8.85
N GLN A 19 -0.57 1.31 8.47
CA GLN A 19 -0.88 2.01 7.22
C GLN A 19 -0.50 1.17 6.00
N ILE A 20 0.67 0.52 6.02
CA ILE A 20 1.11 -0.40 4.98
C ILE A 20 0.10 -1.55 4.85
N LYS A 21 -0.31 -2.17 5.97
CA LYS A 21 -1.29 -3.27 5.97
C LYS A 21 -2.62 -2.85 5.34
N ALA A 22 -3.14 -1.68 5.71
CA ALA A 22 -4.39 -1.16 5.14
C ALA A 22 -4.28 -0.94 3.62
N CYS A 23 -3.13 -0.47 3.13
CA CYS A 23 -2.91 -0.34 1.68
C CYS A 23 -2.89 -1.69 0.96
N TYR A 24 -2.32 -2.74 1.57
CA TYR A 24 -2.35 -4.10 1.02
C TYR A 24 -3.77 -4.68 0.98
N GLU A 25 -4.54 -4.50 2.05
CA GLU A 25 -5.94 -4.95 2.10
C GLU A 25 -6.79 -4.26 1.02
N LEU A 26 -6.53 -2.97 0.76
CA LEU A 26 -7.15 -2.24 -0.34
C LEU A 26 -6.81 -2.87 -1.69
N LEU A 27 -5.53 -3.18 -1.93
CA LEU A 27 -5.07 -3.81 -3.17
C LEU A 27 -5.69 -5.21 -3.37
N GLU A 28 -5.78 -6.02 -2.32
CA GLU A 28 -6.46 -7.33 -2.39
C GLU A 28 -7.94 -7.19 -2.74
N GLY A 29 -8.62 -6.16 -2.20
CA GLY A 29 -10.01 -5.84 -2.53
C GLY A 29 -10.22 -5.42 -3.99
N GLN A 30 -9.17 -4.91 -4.67
CA GLN A 30 -9.20 -4.51 -6.08
C GLN A 30 -8.89 -5.71 -7.00
N LYS A 31 -9.71 -6.76 -6.88
CA LYS A 31 -9.59 -8.03 -7.64
C LYS A 31 -8.21 -8.71 -7.53
N GLY A 32 -7.53 -8.53 -6.39
CA GLY A 32 -6.20 -9.08 -6.20
C GLY A 32 -5.11 -8.44 -7.07
N VAL A 33 -5.33 -7.22 -7.57
CA VAL A 33 -4.25 -6.43 -8.18
C VAL A 33 -3.35 -5.94 -7.05
N GLY A 34 -2.35 -6.76 -6.71
CA GLY A 34 -1.33 -6.44 -5.72
C GLY A 34 -0.38 -5.32 -6.15
N MET A 35 0.87 -5.37 -5.68
CA MET A 35 1.86 -4.31 -5.94
C MET A 35 2.48 -4.35 -7.33
N HIS A 36 2.47 -5.49 -8.01
CA HIS A 36 3.29 -5.73 -9.21
C HIS A 36 2.47 -6.11 -10.44
N GLU A 37 1.18 -6.32 -10.25
CA GLU A 37 0.27 -6.83 -11.26
C GLU A 37 0.01 -5.75 -12.34
N PRO A 38 -0.26 -6.15 -13.60
CA PRO A 38 -0.52 -5.20 -14.67
C PRO A 38 -1.79 -4.41 -14.39
N LEU A 39 -1.73 -3.10 -14.60
CA LEU A 39 -2.90 -2.20 -14.55
C LEU A 39 -3.65 -2.10 -15.89
N VAL A 40 -3.18 -2.87 -16.88
CA VAL A 40 -3.79 -2.97 -18.19
C VAL A 40 -4.33 -4.38 -18.40
N ASP A 41 -5.35 -4.48 -19.24
CA ASP A 41 -5.91 -5.75 -19.68
C ASP A 41 -5.03 -6.42 -20.75
N ALA A 42 -5.52 -7.53 -21.32
CA ALA A 42 -4.81 -8.31 -22.34
C ALA A 42 -4.64 -7.56 -23.67
N GLU A 43 -5.45 -6.54 -23.92
CA GLU A 43 -5.45 -5.73 -25.14
C GLU A 43 -4.58 -4.47 -24.97
N GLY A 44 -4.11 -4.20 -23.75
CA GLY A 44 -3.26 -3.06 -23.41
C GLY A 44 -4.04 -1.82 -22.97
N PHE A 45 -5.36 -1.93 -22.75
CA PHE A 45 -6.18 -0.83 -22.25
C PHE A 45 -6.20 -0.81 -20.72
N PRO A 46 -6.44 0.37 -20.10
CA PRO A 46 -6.57 0.46 -18.65
C PRO A 46 -7.71 -0.43 -18.16
N ARG A 47 -7.44 -1.27 -17.15
CA ARG A 47 -8.44 -2.15 -16.55
C ARG A 47 -9.62 -1.34 -16.02
N SER A 48 -10.78 -1.53 -16.62
CA SER A 48 -12.04 -0.89 -16.22
C SER A 48 -12.71 -1.58 -15.04
N ASP A 49 -12.19 -2.73 -14.64
CA ASP A 49 -12.76 -3.61 -13.64
C ASP A 49 -12.15 -3.44 -12.25
N ILE A 50 -11.19 -2.52 -12.11
CA ILE A 50 -10.56 -2.09 -10.87
C ILE A 50 -10.51 -0.56 -10.79
N ASP A 51 -10.41 -0.02 -9.59
CA ASP A 51 -10.12 1.41 -9.42
C ASP A 51 -8.61 1.67 -9.56
N LEU A 52 -8.20 2.02 -10.79
CA LEU A 52 -6.81 2.32 -11.13
C LEU A 52 -6.22 3.47 -10.31
N TYR A 53 -7.03 4.46 -9.95
CA TYR A 53 -6.57 5.62 -9.18
C TYR A 53 -6.22 5.19 -7.76
N GLN A 54 -7.11 4.42 -7.13
CA GLN A 54 -6.85 3.88 -5.79
C GLN A 54 -5.66 2.92 -5.79
N VAL A 55 -5.56 2.00 -6.77
CA VAL A 55 -4.44 1.07 -6.87
C VAL A 55 -3.10 1.82 -7.03
N ARG A 56 -3.04 2.86 -7.88
CA ARG A 56 -1.84 3.69 -8.02
C ARG A 56 -1.46 4.37 -6.71
N THR A 57 -2.45 4.93 -6.03
CA THR A 57 -2.24 5.66 -4.77
C THR A 57 -1.74 4.71 -3.69
N ALA A 58 -2.37 3.54 -3.52
CA ALA A 58 -1.95 2.53 -2.56
C ALA A 58 -0.53 2.01 -2.85
N ARG A 59 -0.20 1.74 -4.12
CA ARG A 59 1.17 1.35 -4.53
C ARG A 59 2.19 2.43 -4.19
N HIS A 60 1.87 3.69 -4.45
CA HIS A 60 2.75 4.81 -4.12
C HIS A 60 2.99 4.94 -2.62
N ASN A 61 1.92 4.86 -1.81
CA ASN A 61 2.00 4.97 -0.36
C ASN A 61 2.86 3.84 0.22
N ILE A 62 2.65 2.59 -0.20
CA ILE A 62 3.47 1.46 0.28
C ILE A 62 4.96 1.66 -0.04
N ILE A 63 5.29 2.21 -1.21
CA ILE A 63 6.69 2.48 -1.59
C ILE A 63 7.28 3.63 -0.75
N CYS A 64 6.52 4.71 -0.55
CA CYS A 64 6.98 5.88 0.19
C CYS A 64 7.15 5.60 1.69
N GLU A 65 6.27 4.80 2.29
CA GLU A 65 6.35 4.42 3.71
C GLU A 65 7.46 3.40 4.00
N ARG A 66 8.02 2.75 2.96
CA ARG A 66 9.10 1.76 3.06
C ARG A 66 10.49 2.29 2.70
N GLY A 67 10.57 3.41 1.98
CA GLY A 67 11.82 4.01 1.46
C GLY A 67 12.36 5.09 2.39
#